data_AF-A0A1G2Y4A7-F1
#
_entry.id   AF-A0A1G2Y4A7-F1
#
_cell.length_a   1.000
_cell.length_b   1.000
_cell.length_c   1.000
_cell.angle_alpha   90.00
_cell.angle_beta   90.00
_cell.angle_gamma   90.00
#
_symmetry.space_group_name_H-M   'P 1'
#
loop_
_entity.id
_entity.type
_entity.pdbx_description
1 polymer ?
#
loop_
_entity_poly.entity_id
_entity_poly.type
_entity_poly.pdbx_seq_one_letter_code
_entity_poly.pdbx_strand_id
1 'polypeptide(L)'
;MKNYLRYIIITILFSSISLAQALSPLKANGTIITDGNNPVILKGTNLGNWFIMETWMMHLYDEKIRDQYMFELTLENRFGTNEKKRLMDIFRANWITDHDFEIIKSFNMNCVRLPFYYQLLEDDTAPMQLKPDAFKWLDYAIDTAEKNGIYTILCLHGAAGAQSNMGHCGREDYNKFWSDPIYLKRTCWLWQQIAKRYKNRAAVAGFDLLNEPWGAPMQKQVLAYDAMYKAIRAVNDEHIVFMQGHESLKELGNPKDKNWQNVAYSLHRYPGIFDGGPPTRENQARFLKTSLPEINNEAKQLNVPFLMGEFNVLYTSAGGAEMMRRHFDAYEKYNWAATMWAYKIMTIPDEQRRGFWEMATNKHPLPDIDLRTAGIEEIENYFKSFSSDYAIYDDLKKSLTQKQPLPPLADPPPPPKPITSAPFNDNLINWSAADISTSIPGGQKVYSETKMDIFGCGADIYLSNDQFRFIWKKLTGDYEISATIDELTFTHMFAKAGIMIRADLKDDSVFSLLAVRPAGELEFICRHNKGEKVKTDGHLGHDFPDINIKLVRKGQTIESYHCKGNEPWQKFMTAELPNLPQDIYVGLFCLSHDNSQLAKAAFENIKIFQLR
;
A
#
# COMPACT_ATOMS: atom_id res chain seq x y z
N MET A 1 19.33 81.11 -4.55
CA MET A 1 19.75 80.40 -3.32
C MET A 1 18.56 79.54 -2.89
N LYS A 2 18.42 78.32 -3.43
CA LYS A 2 18.83 77.04 -2.80
C LYS A 2 18.43 76.95 -1.31
N ASN A 3 17.38 76.19 -1.00
CA ASN A 3 17.53 74.92 -0.28
C ASN A 3 16.18 74.18 -0.16
N TYR A 4 16.10 73.06 -0.89
CA TYR A 4 15.14 71.98 -0.68
C TYR A 4 15.65 71.12 0.48
N LEU A 5 14.85 70.91 1.53
CA LEU A 5 15.11 69.87 2.53
C LEU A 5 14.08 68.75 2.33
N ARG A 6 14.51 67.68 1.66
CA ARG A 6 13.77 66.41 1.57
C ARG A 6 13.99 65.65 2.89
N TYR A 7 12.92 65.36 3.61
CA TYR A 7 12.93 64.38 4.68
C TYR A 7 12.98 62.98 4.07
N ILE A 8 14.07 62.25 4.33
CA ILE A 8 14.17 60.82 4.04
C ILE A 8 13.52 60.08 5.22
N ILE A 9 12.35 59.48 5.00
CA ILE A 9 11.79 58.49 5.91
C ILE A 9 12.51 57.18 5.63
N ILE A 10 13.38 56.76 6.54
CA ILE A 10 13.98 55.43 6.53
C ILE A 10 12.94 54.47 7.13
N THR A 11 12.23 53.75 6.26
CA THR A 11 11.40 52.61 6.68
C THR A 11 12.32 51.43 6.97
N ILE A 12 12.60 51.19 8.26
CA ILE A 12 13.28 49.97 8.70
C ILE A 12 12.27 48.82 8.57
N LEU A 13 12.39 48.04 7.49
CA LEU A 13 11.75 46.74 7.36
C LEU A 13 12.41 45.78 8.37
N PHE A 14 11.77 45.59 9.53
CA PHE A 14 12.06 44.44 10.36
C PHE A 14 11.54 43.19 9.66
N SER A 15 12.42 42.46 8.98
CA SER A 15 12.18 41.06 8.65
C SER A 15 12.14 40.29 9.97
N SER A 16 10.94 39.99 10.46
CA SER A 16 10.77 39.02 11.54
C SER A 16 11.19 37.66 11.01
N ILE A 17 12.45 37.30 11.21
CA ILE A 17 12.91 35.91 11.12
C ILE A 17 12.19 35.19 12.26
N SER A 18 11.07 34.54 11.95
CA SER A 18 10.46 33.55 12.83
C SER A 18 11.48 32.43 12.99
N LEU A 19 12.29 32.46 14.06
CA LEU A 19 13.02 31.29 14.51
C LEU A 19 11.99 30.16 14.64
N ALA A 20 12.18 29.07 13.88
CA ALA A 20 11.35 27.88 14.05
C ALA A 20 11.40 27.51 15.54
N GLN A 21 10.23 27.47 16.18
CA GLN A 21 10.14 27.11 17.59
C GLN A 21 10.70 25.69 17.75
N ALA A 22 11.70 25.53 18.62
CA ALA A 22 12.30 24.23 18.87
C ALA A 22 11.23 23.23 19.31
N LEU A 23 11.27 22.02 18.76
CA LEU A 23 10.36 20.95 19.15
C LEU A 23 10.64 20.51 20.59
N SER A 24 9.59 20.07 21.26
CA SER A 24 9.57 19.73 22.68
C SER A 24 9.36 18.23 22.86
N PRO A 25 9.93 17.62 23.92
CA PRO A 25 9.76 16.19 24.16
C PRO A 25 8.29 15.81 24.38
N LEU A 26 7.83 14.78 23.69
CA LEU A 26 6.46 14.30 23.79
C LEU A 26 6.29 13.19 24.82
N LYS A 27 5.14 13.16 25.49
CA LYS A 27 4.76 12.14 26.48
C LYS A 27 3.36 11.61 26.23
N ALA A 28 3.14 10.36 26.60
CA ALA A 28 1.82 9.76 26.74
C ALA A 28 1.21 10.16 28.09
N ASN A 29 0.00 10.72 28.06
CA ASN A 29 -0.76 11.07 29.25
C ASN A 29 -2.22 10.64 29.07
N GLY A 30 -2.64 9.60 29.81
CA GLY A 30 -3.95 9.00 29.63
C GLY A 30 -4.13 8.51 28.19
N THR A 31 -5.09 9.07 27.46
CA THR A 31 -5.38 8.71 26.07
C THR A 31 -4.81 9.70 25.04
N ILE A 32 -3.95 10.63 25.45
CA ILE A 32 -3.43 11.69 24.57
C ILE A 32 -1.90 11.77 24.60
N ILE A 33 -1.33 12.30 23.53
CA ILE A 33 0.07 12.70 23.47
C ILE A 33 0.16 14.17 23.88
N THR A 34 1.14 14.54 24.70
CA THR A 34 1.33 15.91 25.20
C THR A 34 2.75 16.41 25.05
N ASP A 35 2.87 17.73 24.86
CA ASP A 35 4.05 18.52 25.19
C ASP A 35 3.81 19.17 26.55
N GLY A 36 4.47 18.66 27.58
CA GLY A 36 4.15 18.99 28.97
C GLY A 36 2.68 18.68 29.27
N ASN A 37 1.88 19.72 29.50
CA ASN A 37 0.44 19.62 29.76
C ASN A 37 -0.44 19.90 28.53
N ASN A 38 0.14 20.29 27.40
CA ASN A 38 -0.59 20.67 26.20
C ASN A 38 -0.79 19.46 25.28
N PRO A 39 -2.01 19.13 24.86
CA PRO A 39 -2.24 18.09 23.86
C PRO A 39 -1.50 18.41 22.55
N VAL A 40 -0.88 17.39 21.96
CA VAL A 40 -0.22 17.44 20.65
C VAL A 40 -0.85 16.39 19.75
N ILE A 41 -1.32 16.85 18.59
CA ILE A 41 -1.91 15.97 17.58
C ILE A 41 -0.88 15.80 16.47
N LEU A 42 -0.35 14.58 16.35
CA LEU A 42 0.62 14.22 15.32
C LEU A 42 -0.13 13.85 14.04
N LYS A 43 -0.10 14.77 13.07
CA LYS A 43 -0.67 14.59 11.73
C LYS A 43 0.48 14.44 10.74
N GLY A 44 0.58 13.28 10.11
CA GLY A 44 1.75 12.97 9.31
C GLY A 44 1.54 12.01 8.15
N THR A 45 2.68 11.57 7.62
CA THR A 45 2.80 10.60 6.53
C THR A 45 3.98 9.66 6.78
N ASN A 46 3.99 8.50 6.12
CA ASN A 46 5.09 7.55 6.16
C ASN A 46 6.10 7.82 5.04
N LEU A 47 7.40 7.83 5.39
CA LEU A 47 8.50 7.89 4.43
C LEU A 47 8.84 6.47 3.91
N GLY A 48 7.84 5.84 3.29
CA GLY A 48 7.94 4.50 2.71
C GLY A 48 8.95 4.39 1.57
N ASN A 49 9.42 3.17 1.32
CA ASN A 49 10.44 2.83 0.34
C ASN A 49 11.81 3.53 0.52
N TRP A 50 12.09 4.20 1.65
CA TRP A 50 13.36 4.92 1.86
C TRP A 50 14.44 4.07 2.54
N PHE A 51 14.23 3.72 3.82
CA PHE A 51 15.16 2.90 4.61
C PHE A 51 14.70 1.45 4.74
N ILE A 52 13.55 1.13 4.17
CA ILE A 52 13.11 -0.22 3.85
C ILE A 52 12.42 -0.17 2.49
N MET A 53 12.70 -1.12 1.59
CA MET A 53 12.15 -1.09 0.23
C MET A 53 10.89 -1.94 0.06
N GLU A 54 9.94 -1.37 -0.66
CA GLU A 54 8.78 -2.04 -1.24
C GLU A 54 8.77 -1.74 -2.73
N THR A 55 9.19 -2.72 -3.53
CA THR A 55 9.54 -2.54 -4.94
C THR A 55 8.37 -2.07 -5.82
N TRP A 56 7.13 -2.36 -5.40
CA TRP A 56 5.92 -1.87 -6.06
C TRP A 56 5.84 -0.33 -6.07
N MET A 57 6.38 0.36 -5.05
CA MET A 57 6.36 1.83 -4.94
C MET A 57 7.25 2.54 -5.98
N MET A 58 8.01 1.76 -6.76
CA MET A 58 8.83 2.23 -7.88
C MET A 58 8.56 1.45 -9.18
N HIS A 59 7.41 0.75 -9.26
CA HIS A 59 7.00 -0.09 -10.39
C HIS A 59 8.01 -1.17 -10.79
N LEU A 60 8.79 -1.65 -9.84
CA LEU A 60 9.74 -2.74 -10.07
C LEU A 60 9.06 -4.08 -9.75
N TYR A 61 8.46 -4.69 -10.77
CA TYR A 61 7.81 -6.00 -10.67
C TYR A 61 8.70 -7.10 -11.28
N ASP A 62 9.63 -7.63 -10.50
CA ASP A 62 10.46 -8.80 -10.88
C ASP A 62 10.32 -9.89 -9.81
N GLU A 63 9.86 -11.08 -10.20
CA GLU A 63 9.74 -12.24 -9.29
C GLU A 63 11.08 -12.61 -8.62
N LYS A 64 12.21 -12.26 -9.23
CA LYS A 64 13.55 -12.49 -8.67
C LYS A 64 14.01 -11.37 -7.74
N ILE A 65 13.38 -10.20 -7.78
CA ILE A 65 13.67 -9.03 -6.95
C ILE A 65 12.38 -8.61 -6.23
N ARG A 66 11.89 -9.52 -5.38
CA ARG A 66 10.60 -9.40 -4.68
C ARG A 66 10.66 -8.60 -3.38
N ASP A 67 11.85 -8.39 -2.83
CA ASP A 67 12.07 -7.71 -1.56
C ASP A 67 13.45 -7.02 -1.54
N GLN A 68 13.72 -6.25 -0.49
CA GLN A 68 15.00 -5.54 -0.34
C GLN A 68 16.20 -6.49 -0.27
N TYR A 69 16.07 -7.64 0.38
CA TYR A 69 17.14 -8.63 0.47
C TYR A 69 17.60 -9.08 -0.92
N MET A 70 16.65 -9.46 -1.79
CA MET A 70 16.96 -9.87 -3.17
C MET A 70 17.43 -8.71 -4.05
N PHE A 71 16.95 -7.49 -3.78
CA PHE A 71 17.42 -6.27 -4.45
C PHE A 71 18.90 -6.01 -4.17
N GLU A 72 19.28 -5.94 -2.90
CA GLU A 72 20.68 -5.72 -2.51
C GLU A 72 21.58 -6.90 -2.89
N LEU A 73 21.09 -8.14 -2.80
CA LEU A 73 21.82 -9.33 -3.23
C LEU A 73 22.09 -9.32 -4.75
N THR A 74 21.12 -8.87 -5.55
CA THR A 74 21.32 -8.69 -7.00
C THR A 74 22.44 -7.70 -7.27
N LEU A 75 22.42 -6.52 -6.63
CA LEU A 75 23.48 -5.52 -6.81
C LEU A 75 24.85 -6.03 -6.35
N GLU A 76 24.90 -6.74 -5.22
CA GLU A 76 26.12 -7.30 -4.66
C GLU A 76 26.72 -8.40 -5.54
N ASN A 77 25.90 -9.31 -6.06
CA ASN A 77 26.36 -10.35 -6.98
C ASN A 77 26.90 -9.79 -8.29
N ARG A 78 26.33 -8.68 -8.77
CA ARG A 78 26.73 -8.06 -10.05
C ARG A 78 27.95 -7.17 -9.92
N PHE A 79 28.05 -6.41 -8.84
CA PHE A 79 29.03 -5.30 -8.74
C PHE A 79 29.91 -5.36 -7.48
N GLY A 80 29.66 -6.30 -6.58
CA GLY A 80 30.39 -6.44 -5.31
C GLY A 80 29.87 -5.52 -4.19
N THR A 81 30.29 -5.82 -2.96
CA THR A 81 29.79 -5.19 -1.72
C THR A 81 29.97 -3.67 -1.70
N ASN A 82 31.14 -3.18 -2.10
CA ASN A 82 31.45 -1.74 -2.09
C ASN A 82 30.54 -0.97 -3.04
N GLU A 83 30.27 -1.53 -4.21
CA GLU A 83 29.49 -0.87 -5.24
C GLU A 83 28.00 -0.93 -4.94
N LYS A 84 27.50 -2.07 -4.44
CA LYS A 84 26.17 -2.16 -3.83
C LYS A 84 25.97 -1.11 -2.74
N LYS A 85 26.96 -0.92 -1.84
CA LYS A 85 26.88 0.13 -0.82
C LYS A 85 26.77 1.53 -1.46
N ARG A 86 27.60 1.85 -2.45
CA ARG A 86 27.59 3.14 -3.16
C ARG A 86 26.24 3.40 -3.84
N LEU A 87 25.73 2.41 -4.58
CA LEU A 87 24.43 2.49 -5.25
C LEU A 87 23.28 2.68 -4.25
N MET A 88 23.28 1.97 -3.13
CA MET A 88 22.27 2.15 -2.08
C MET A 88 22.40 3.51 -1.36
N ASP A 89 23.59 4.08 -1.25
CA ASP A 89 23.78 5.47 -0.79
C ASP A 89 23.20 6.47 -1.81
N ILE A 90 23.35 6.23 -3.12
CA ILE A 90 22.73 7.05 -4.17
C ILE A 90 21.21 6.94 -4.13
N PHE A 91 20.65 5.74 -3.99
CA PHE A 91 19.22 5.54 -3.81
C PHE A 91 18.67 6.39 -2.67
N ARG A 92 19.27 6.27 -1.47
CA ARG A 92 18.80 7.01 -0.28
C ARG A 92 18.95 8.52 -0.43
N ALA A 93 19.99 9.00 -1.11
CA ALA A 93 20.22 10.41 -1.37
C ALA A 93 19.20 11.05 -2.32
N ASN A 94 18.53 10.26 -3.15
CA ASN A 94 17.59 10.75 -4.17
C ASN A 94 16.14 10.28 -3.92
N TRP A 95 15.91 9.35 -2.98
CA TRP A 95 14.55 8.97 -2.60
C TRP A 95 13.89 10.02 -1.70
N ILE A 96 14.55 10.51 -0.65
CA ILE A 96 14.02 11.63 0.16
C ILE A 96 15.15 12.65 0.35
N THR A 97 14.81 13.89 0.11
CA THR A 97 15.68 15.08 0.13
C THR A 97 15.10 16.14 1.06
N ASP A 98 15.80 17.25 1.25
CA ASP A 98 15.29 18.38 2.05
C ASP A 98 13.98 18.95 1.48
N HIS A 99 13.82 18.93 0.15
CA HIS A 99 12.63 19.41 -0.54
C HIS A 99 11.36 18.62 -0.15
N ASP A 100 11.51 17.33 0.12
CA ASP A 100 10.40 16.46 0.50
C ASP A 100 9.77 16.89 1.84
N PHE A 101 10.59 17.33 2.80
CA PHE A 101 10.09 17.83 4.09
C PHE A 101 9.38 19.18 3.96
N GLU A 102 9.82 20.04 3.04
CA GLU A 102 9.12 21.29 2.71
C GLU A 102 7.73 21.00 2.13
N ILE A 103 7.64 20.00 1.24
CA ILE A 103 6.37 19.53 0.68
C ILE A 103 5.47 19.01 1.79
N ILE A 104 5.94 18.08 2.64
CA ILE A 104 5.16 17.50 3.74
C ILE A 104 4.60 18.61 4.64
N LYS A 105 5.44 19.58 5.02
CA LYS A 105 5.01 20.75 5.80
C LYS A 105 3.92 21.55 5.10
N SER A 106 4.00 21.68 3.78
CA SER A 106 3.01 22.40 2.98
C SER A 106 1.61 21.75 2.96
N PHE A 107 1.47 20.49 3.38
CA PHE A 107 0.18 19.81 3.61
C PHE A 107 -0.37 20.01 5.04
N ASN A 108 0.25 20.90 5.83
CA ASN A 108 -0.04 21.13 7.24
C ASN A 108 0.17 19.87 8.10
N MET A 109 1.22 19.10 7.80
CA MET A 109 1.68 17.96 8.58
C MET A 109 2.83 18.37 9.50
N ASN A 110 2.89 17.76 10.69
CA ASN A 110 3.87 18.04 11.73
C ASN A 110 4.60 16.76 12.21
N CYS A 111 4.39 15.63 11.55
CA CYS A 111 4.98 14.35 11.91
C CYS A 111 5.35 13.55 10.65
N VAL A 112 6.44 12.80 10.72
CA VAL A 112 6.74 11.70 9.79
C VAL A 112 6.95 10.41 10.57
N ARG A 113 6.40 9.30 10.08
CA ARG A 113 6.79 7.96 10.51
C ARG A 113 7.89 7.48 9.56
N LEU A 114 8.98 6.98 10.12
CA LEU A 114 10.20 6.63 9.40
C LEU A 114 10.46 5.12 9.51
N PRO A 115 9.86 4.31 8.60
CA PRO A 115 10.18 2.91 8.43
C PRO A 115 11.67 2.71 8.14
N PHE A 116 12.33 1.81 8.88
CA PHE A 116 13.72 1.43 8.60
C PHE A 116 13.96 -0.07 8.76
N TYR A 117 14.87 -0.58 7.93
CA TYR A 117 15.39 -1.94 7.99
C TYR A 117 16.61 -2.03 8.90
N TYR A 118 16.73 -3.08 9.71
CA TYR A 118 17.84 -3.24 10.65
C TYR A 118 19.23 -3.15 9.99
N GLN A 119 19.35 -3.59 8.73
CA GLN A 119 20.63 -3.54 7.98
C GLN A 119 21.12 -2.11 7.65
N LEU A 120 20.28 -1.09 7.90
CA LEU A 120 20.74 0.29 7.88
C LEU A 120 21.84 0.51 8.94
N LEU A 121 21.68 -0.10 10.11
CA LEU A 121 22.47 0.14 11.32
C LEU A 121 23.47 -0.98 11.66
N GLU A 122 23.11 -2.23 11.39
CA GLU A 122 23.86 -3.45 11.73
C GLU A 122 24.06 -4.32 10.47
N ASP A 123 24.96 -5.30 10.49
CA ASP A 123 25.13 -6.29 9.40
C ASP A 123 25.04 -7.72 9.94
N ASP A 124 24.61 -8.68 9.11
CA ASP A 124 24.58 -10.10 9.50
C ASP A 124 25.97 -10.72 9.65
N THR A 125 26.98 -10.13 9.02
CA THR A 125 28.38 -10.55 9.18
C THR A 125 28.98 -10.14 10.51
N ALA A 126 28.39 -9.15 11.19
CA ALA A 126 28.85 -8.61 12.47
C ALA A 126 27.64 -8.32 13.39
N PRO A 127 26.95 -9.36 13.88
CA PRO A 127 25.75 -9.17 14.67
C PRO A 127 26.03 -8.46 15.99
N MET A 128 25.11 -7.59 16.40
CA MET A 128 25.24 -6.69 17.56
C MET A 128 26.46 -5.77 17.50
N GLN A 129 26.85 -5.36 16.30
CA GLN A 129 27.84 -4.31 16.05
C GLN A 129 27.28 -3.27 15.09
N LEU A 130 27.45 -1.98 15.45
CA LEU A 130 27.04 -0.89 14.56
C LEU A 130 27.99 -0.82 13.36
N LYS A 131 27.41 -0.60 12.18
CA LYS A 131 28.17 -0.21 10.99
C LYS A 131 28.89 1.13 11.24
N PRO A 132 30.04 1.39 10.60
CA PRO A 132 30.75 2.66 10.75
C PRO A 132 29.88 3.90 10.43
N ASP A 133 28.92 3.75 9.52
CA ASP A 133 27.99 4.79 9.07
C ASP A 133 26.55 4.58 9.54
N ALA A 134 26.33 3.74 10.56
CA ALA A 134 25.00 3.30 11.01
C ALA A 134 23.96 4.43 11.09
N PHE A 135 24.31 5.55 11.74
CA PHE A 135 23.37 6.65 11.98
C PHE A 135 23.34 7.73 10.90
N LYS A 136 24.18 7.65 9.85
CA LYS A 136 24.29 8.68 8.80
C LYS A 136 22.91 9.12 8.28
N TRP A 137 22.09 8.15 7.91
CA TRP A 137 20.81 8.37 7.26
C TRP A 137 19.67 8.69 8.23
N LEU A 138 19.64 8.07 9.42
CA LEU A 138 18.68 8.43 10.47
C LEU A 138 18.93 9.84 11.01
N ASP A 139 20.19 10.22 11.22
CA ASP A 139 20.57 11.56 11.66
C ASP A 139 20.15 12.60 10.61
N TYR A 140 20.43 12.35 9.32
CA TYR A 140 19.97 13.22 8.24
C TYR A 140 18.45 13.41 8.24
N ALA A 141 17.68 12.32 8.33
CA ALA A 141 16.22 12.39 8.34
C ALA A 141 15.68 13.17 9.54
N ILE A 142 16.20 12.91 10.74
CA ILE A 142 15.77 13.60 11.98
C ILE A 142 16.19 15.07 11.95
N ASP A 143 17.42 15.39 11.54
CA ASP A 143 17.90 16.76 11.42
C ASP A 143 17.05 17.58 10.43
N THR A 144 16.70 16.99 9.28
CA THR A 144 15.88 17.66 8.27
C THR A 144 14.42 17.80 8.71
N ALA A 145 13.85 16.80 9.38
CA ALA A 145 12.53 16.91 10.00
C ALA A 145 12.49 18.04 11.06
N GLU A 146 13.48 18.07 11.96
CA GLU A 146 13.59 19.04 13.04
C GLU A 146 13.72 20.48 12.51
N LYS A 147 14.55 20.71 11.49
CA LYS A 147 14.66 22.03 10.81
C LYS A 147 13.33 22.51 10.25
N ASN A 148 12.45 21.59 9.89
CA ASN A 148 11.12 21.89 9.36
C ASN A 148 10.04 21.95 10.45
N GLY A 149 10.36 21.70 11.72
CA GLY A 149 9.39 21.63 12.82
C GLY A 149 8.49 20.39 12.74
N ILE A 150 9.03 19.29 12.23
CA ILE A 150 8.36 18.01 12.06
C ILE A 150 8.94 17.00 13.06
N TYR A 151 8.07 16.31 13.80
CA TYR A 151 8.44 15.19 14.65
C TYR A 151 8.70 13.91 13.84
N THR A 152 9.58 13.04 14.34
CA THR A 152 9.88 11.74 13.73
C THR A 152 9.48 10.60 14.67
N ILE A 153 8.70 9.63 14.16
CA ILE A 153 8.47 8.34 14.80
C ILE A 153 9.37 7.31 14.11
N LEU A 154 10.34 6.73 14.83
CA LEU A 154 11.23 5.71 14.27
C LEU A 154 10.52 4.36 14.29
N CYS A 155 10.32 3.74 13.13
CA CYS A 155 9.62 2.47 12.99
C CYS A 155 10.59 1.38 12.54
N LEU A 156 10.87 0.40 13.40
CA LEU A 156 11.62 -0.78 12.96
C LEU A 156 10.69 -1.64 12.09
N HIS A 157 10.86 -1.49 10.80
CA HIS A 157 9.93 -2.02 9.81
C HIS A 157 10.37 -3.40 9.30
N GLY A 158 11.66 -3.70 9.39
CA GLY A 158 12.19 -5.05 9.20
C GLY A 158 13.27 -5.35 10.23
N ALA A 159 13.01 -6.33 11.10
CA ALA A 159 13.96 -6.79 12.10
C ALA A 159 14.93 -7.84 11.54
N ALA A 160 16.08 -8.01 12.22
CA ALA A 160 16.95 -9.14 11.95
C ALA A 160 16.14 -10.44 12.07
N GLY A 161 16.25 -11.33 11.09
CA GLY A 161 15.45 -12.56 11.08
C GLY A 161 14.06 -12.44 10.45
N ALA A 162 13.59 -11.23 10.08
CA ALA A 162 12.24 -10.97 9.54
C ALA A 162 11.11 -11.38 10.51
N GLN A 163 10.22 -10.43 10.84
CA GLN A 163 9.12 -10.65 11.78
C GLN A 163 7.82 -11.16 11.16
N SER A 164 7.75 -11.24 9.83
CA SER A 164 6.62 -11.77 9.06
C SER A 164 7.14 -12.55 7.85
N ASN A 165 6.22 -13.11 7.05
CA ASN A 165 6.56 -13.73 5.77
C ASN A 165 6.51 -12.73 4.60
N MET A 166 6.17 -11.48 4.85
CA MET A 166 5.88 -10.51 3.79
C MET A 166 7.12 -9.74 3.38
N GLY A 167 7.22 -9.35 2.10
CA GLY A 167 8.37 -8.60 1.57
C GLY A 167 8.64 -7.27 2.26
N HIS A 168 7.61 -6.60 2.81
CA HIS A 168 7.76 -5.30 3.50
C HIS A 168 8.66 -5.38 4.75
N CYS A 169 8.90 -6.56 5.34
CA CYS A 169 9.87 -6.70 6.43
C CYS A 169 11.33 -6.91 5.97
N GLY A 170 11.58 -6.77 4.66
CA GLY A 170 12.89 -6.80 4.02
C GLY A 170 13.28 -8.14 3.42
N ARG A 171 12.66 -9.25 3.86
CA ARG A 171 12.90 -10.60 3.32
C ARG A 171 11.66 -11.49 3.42
N GLU A 172 11.02 -11.74 2.29
CA GLU A 172 9.85 -12.60 2.15
C GLU A 172 10.18 -14.05 2.53
N ASP A 173 9.22 -14.77 3.12
CA ASP A 173 9.29 -16.18 3.52
C ASP A 173 10.46 -16.57 4.45
N TYR A 174 11.06 -15.62 5.17
CA TYR A 174 12.17 -15.92 6.10
C TYR A 174 11.69 -16.18 7.53
N ASN A 175 10.93 -15.24 8.10
CA ASN A 175 10.22 -15.33 9.39
C ASN A 175 10.96 -16.05 10.55
N LYS A 176 12.28 -15.86 10.66
CA LYS A 176 13.13 -16.47 11.69
C LYS A 176 13.15 -15.71 13.01
N PHE A 177 12.72 -14.45 13.04
CA PHE A 177 12.73 -13.60 14.24
C PHE A 177 12.11 -14.30 15.46
N TRP A 178 11.05 -15.07 15.25
CA TRP A 178 10.34 -15.76 16.32
C TRP A 178 10.94 -17.10 16.72
N SER A 179 11.64 -17.79 15.83
CA SER A 179 12.10 -19.17 16.07
C SER A 179 13.50 -19.23 16.65
N ASP A 180 14.35 -18.26 16.35
CA ASP A 180 15.71 -18.18 16.90
C ASP A 180 15.84 -16.99 17.88
N PRO A 181 16.14 -17.25 19.17
CA PRO A 181 16.25 -16.21 20.19
C PRO A 181 17.35 -15.18 19.92
N ILE A 182 18.32 -15.46 19.04
CA ILE A 182 19.35 -14.48 18.67
C ILE A 182 18.74 -13.23 18.05
N TYR A 183 17.66 -13.36 17.28
CA TYR A 183 17.08 -12.23 16.57
C TYR A 183 16.38 -11.24 17.51
N LEU A 184 15.61 -11.74 18.49
CA LEU A 184 15.06 -10.87 19.53
C LEU A 184 16.18 -10.17 20.32
N LYS A 185 17.27 -10.89 20.62
CA LYS A 185 18.44 -10.31 21.30
C LYS A 185 19.10 -9.20 20.47
N ARG A 186 19.30 -9.42 19.16
CA ARG A 186 19.83 -8.43 18.21
C ARG A 186 18.92 -7.19 18.16
N THR A 187 17.62 -7.38 18.04
CA THR A 187 16.65 -6.28 18.01
C THR A 187 16.62 -5.48 19.32
N CYS A 188 16.68 -6.14 20.49
CA CYS A 188 16.78 -5.45 21.78
C CYS A 188 18.08 -4.64 21.90
N TRP A 189 19.20 -5.22 21.46
CA TRP A 189 20.49 -4.52 21.41
C TRP A 189 20.45 -3.31 20.47
N LEU A 190 19.80 -3.45 19.31
CA LEU A 190 19.67 -2.38 18.32
C LEU A 190 18.86 -1.21 18.87
N TRP A 191 17.70 -1.51 19.49
CA TRP A 191 16.88 -0.51 20.16
C TRP A 191 17.64 0.19 21.30
N GLN A 192 18.51 -0.50 22.04
CA GLN A 192 19.40 0.16 23.01
C GLN A 192 20.34 1.16 22.35
N GLN A 193 20.91 0.85 21.17
CA GLN A 193 21.81 1.79 20.49
C GLN A 193 21.05 3.02 19.97
N ILE A 194 19.88 2.81 19.36
CA ILE A 194 19.00 3.88 18.88
C ILE A 194 18.58 4.78 20.05
N ALA A 195 18.08 4.20 21.14
CA ALA A 195 17.68 4.92 22.34
C ALA A 195 18.85 5.71 22.95
N LYS A 196 20.05 5.12 23.05
CA LYS A 196 21.25 5.85 23.52
C LYS A 196 21.58 7.06 22.64
N ARG A 197 21.46 6.92 21.31
CA ARG A 197 21.76 7.97 20.34
C ARG A 197 20.78 9.14 20.44
N TYR A 198 19.50 8.83 20.63
CA TYR A 198 18.42 9.81 20.47
C TYR A 198 17.72 10.23 21.77
N LYS A 199 18.01 9.65 22.95
CA LYS A 199 17.32 9.95 24.22
C LYS A 199 17.10 11.42 24.61
N ASN A 200 17.90 12.33 24.07
CA ASN A 200 17.81 13.78 24.33
C ASN A 200 17.34 14.59 23.11
N ARG A 201 16.86 13.95 22.04
CA ARG A 201 16.41 14.60 20.80
C ARG A 201 14.89 14.70 20.79
N ALA A 202 14.38 15.86 21.22
CA ALA A 202 12.95 16.16 21.28
C ALA A 202 12.21 15.98 19.94
N ALA A 203 12.89 16.16 18.81
CA ALA A 203 12.32 15.89 17.49
C ALA A 203 11.91 14.43 17.28
N VAL A 204 12.45 13.48 18.05
CA VAL A 204 11.97 12.09 18.04
C VAL A 204 10.73 11.99 18.92
N ALA A 205 9.57 11.78 18.33
CA ALA A 205 8.31 11.59 19.08
C ALA A 205 8.28 10.25 19.81
N GLY A 206 8.87 9.21 19.20
CA GLY A 206 8.90 7.88 19.80
C GLY A 206 9.41 6.78 18.90
N PHE A 207 9.34 5.57 19.44
CA PHE A 207 9.86 4.33 18.85
C PHE A 207 8.71 3.35 18.61
N ASP A 208 8.40 3.08 17.35
CA ASP A 208 7.46 2.04 16.92
C ASP A 208 8.23 0.72 16.73
N LEU A 209 8.04 -0.19 17.70
CA LEU A 209 9.01 -1.22 18.01
C LEU A 209 9.20 -2.27 16.93
N LEU A 210 8.10 -2.63 16.26
CA LEU A 210 8.10 -3.69 15.27
C LEU A 210 6.82 -3.59 14.42
N ASN A 211 7.00 -3.30 13.14
CA ASN A 211 5.91 -3.19 12.16
C ASN A 211 5.31 -4.55 11.82
N GLU A 212 3.97 -4.65 11.84
CA GLU A 212 3.19 -5.78 11.34
C GLU A 212 3.82 -7.16 11.63
N PRO A 213 4.02 -7.50 12.92
CA PRO A 213 4.67 -8.75 13.35
C PRO A 213 3.80 -10.01 13.15
N TRP A 214 3.18 -10.17 11.98
CA TRP A 214 2.24 -11.24 11.62
C TRP A 214 2.84 -12.66 11.65
N GLY A 215 4.15 -12.79 11.83
CA GLY A 215 4.84 -14.08 11.84
C GLY A 215 4.66 -14.93 13.10
N ALA A 216 3.97 -14.44 14.13
CA ALA A 216 3.70 -15.19 15.37
C ALA A 216 2.38 -14.79 16.04
N PRO A 217 1.82 -15.62 16.95
CA PRO A 217 0.66 -15.23 17.76
C PRO A 217 0.93 -14.03 18.67
N MET A 218 -0.09 -13.22 18.95
CA MET A 218 0.02 -11.98 19.73
C MET A 218 0.71 -12.17 21.10
N GLN A 219 0.48 -13.29 21.79
CA GLN A 219 1.10 -13.54 23.10
C GLN A 219 2.64 -13.51 23.00
N LYS A 220 3.19 -14.03 21.91
CA LYS A 220 4.64 -14.03 21.67
C LYS A 220 5.14 -12.64 21.28
N GLN A 221 4.34 -11.89 20.52
CA GLN A 221 4.63 -10.50 20.16
C GLN A 221 4.70 -9.62 21.41
N VAL A 222 3.75 -9.74 22.34
CA VAL A 222 3.72 -9.01 23.62
C VAL A 222 4.97 -9.29 24.48
N LEU A 223 5.49 -10.53 24.47
CA LEU A 223 6.74 -10.86 25.16
C LEU A 223 7.96 -10.21 24.49
N ALA A 224 8.01 -10.17 23.15
CA ALA A 224 9.07 -9.48 22.42
C ALA A 224 9.02 -7.96 22.65
N TYR A 225 7.81 -7.38 22.63
CA TYR A 225 7.52 -6.00 22.98
C TYR A 225 8.03 -5.64 24.38
N ASP A 226 7.75 -6.46 25.39
CA ASP A 226 8.25 -6.24 26.75
C ASP A 226 9.79 -6.24 26.81
N ALA A 227 10.44 -7.19 26.11
CA ALA A 227 11.90 -7.26 26.06
C ALA A 227 12.52 -6.01 25.41
N MET A 228 11.98 -5.56 24.28
CA MET A 228 12.42 -4.35 23.58
C MET A 228 12.17 -3.08 24.40
N TYR A 229 10.99 -2.95 25.03
CA TYR A 229 10.66 -1.86 25.95
C TYR A 229 11.67 -1.77 27.11
N LYS A 230 11.96 -2.90 27.77
CA LYS A 230 12.96 -2.96 28.84
C LYS A 230 14.35 -2.58 28.35
N ALA A 231 14.71 -2.99 27.13
CA ALA A 231 15.99 -2.65 26.52
C ALA A 231 16.13 -1.13 26.34
N ILE A 232 15.10 -0.46 25.84
CA ILE A 232 15.05 1.01 25.69
C ILE A 232 15.12 1.70 27.05
N ARG A 233 14.29 1.29 28.02
CA ARG A 233 14.28 1.91 29.35
C ARG A 233 15.57 1.70 30.14
N ALA A 234 16.32 0.63 29.87
CA ALA A 234 17.62 0.36 30.50
C ALA A 234 18.69 1.43 30.22
N VAL A 235 18.50 2.27 29.20
CA VAL A 235 19.42 3.37 28.86
C VAL A 235 18.90 4.74 29.28
N ASN A 236 17.86 4.75 30.12
CA ASN A 236 17.14 5.93 30.61
C ASN A 236 16.54 6.77 29.48
N ASP A 237 16.14 6.12 28.39
CA ASP A 237 15.37 6.77 27.35
C ASP A 237 13.92 6.93 27.80
N GLU A 238 13.37 8.10 27.48
CA GLU A 238 12.10 8.58 27.98
C GLU A 238 11.09 8.90 26.86
N HIS A 239 11.37 8.51 25.61
CA HIS A 239 10.47 8.68 24.48
C HIS A 239 9.25 7.77 24.57
N ILE A 240 8.20 8.10 23.81
CA ILE A 240 7.02 7.24 23.70
C ILE A 240 7.42 5.94 23.00
N VAL A 241 6.95 4.81 23.50
CA VAL A 241 7.12 3.51 22.83
C VAL A 241 5.77 3.06 22.27
N PHE A 242 5.70 2.89 20.94
CA PHE A 242 4.53 2.43 20.23
C PHE A 242 4.55 0.90 20.08
N MET A 243 3.40 0.26 20.37
CA MET A 243 3.18 -1.18 20.26
C MET A 243 2.02 -1.45 19.30
N GLN A 244 2.24 -2.26 18.27
CA GLN A 244 1.24 -2.50 17.24
C GLN A 244 0.35 -3.70 17.57
N GLY A 245 -0.97 -3.50 17.49
CA GLY A 245 -1.96 -4.58 17.45
C GLY A 245 -2.33 -4.95 16.00
N HIS A 246 -3.16 -5.98 15.83
CA HIS A 246 -3.66 -6.38 14.50
C HIS A 246 -5.11 -5.95 14.29
N GLU A 247 -6.04 -6.59 15.00
CA GLU A 247 -7.48 -6.31 14.83
C GLU A 247 -8.00 -5.37 15.92
N SER A 248 -7.44 -5.48 17.13
CA SER A 248 -7.88 -4.78 18.34
C SER A 248 -6.70 -4.36 19.23
N LEU A 249 -6.88 -3.26 19.95
CA LEU A 249 -5.92 -2.79 20.96
C LEU A 249 -5.89 -3.71 22.20
N LYS A 250 -6.99 -4.41 22.47
CA LYS A 250 -7.13 -5.27 23.65
C LYS A 250 -6.19 -6.46 23.63
N GLU A 251 -5.77 -6.88 22.44
CA GLU A 251 -4.84 -8.00 22.25
C GLU A 251 -3.47 -7.74 22.90
N LEU A 252 -3.07 -6.47 23.02
CA LEU A 252 -1.86 -6.04 23.68
C LEU A 252 -1.98 -6.03 25.22
N GLY A 253 -3.22 -6.09 25.75
CA GLY A 253 -3.56 -6.02 27.16
C GLY A 253 -3.32 -4.66 27.80
N ASN A 254 -3.57 -4.51 29.11
CA ASN A 254 -3.39 -3.23 29.80
C ASN A 254 -1.88 -2.93 30.00
N PRO A 255 -1.40 -1.71 29.68
CA PRO A 255 -0.02 -1.30 29.98
C PRO A 255 0.34 -1.37 31.47
N LYS A 256 -0.62 -1.09 32.36
CA LYS A 256 -0.39 -1.09 33.82
C LYS A 256 -0.01 -2.47 34.33
N ASP A 257 -0.65 -3.52 33.81
CA ASP A 257 -0.38 -4.91 34.20
C ASP A 257 1.04 -5.35 33.82
N LYS A 258 1.68 -4.64 32.89
CA LYS A 258 3.04 -4.91 32.38
C LYS A 258 4.08 -3.93 32.94
N ASN A 259 3.67 -2.99 33.80
CA ASN A 259 4.50 -1.86 34.25
C ASN A 259 5.10 -1.05 33.09
N TRP A 260 4.40 -0.98 31.96
CA TRP A 260 4.79 -0.15 30.84
C TRP A 260 4.41 1.31 31.11
N GLN A 261 5.37 2.20 30.92
CA GLN A 261 5.23 3.64 31.12
C GLN A 261 5.61 4.39 29.86
N ASN A 262 4.91 5.50 29.62
CA ASN A 262 5.09 6.32 28.44
C ASN A 262 4.99 5.50 27.13
N VAL A 263 3.89 4.76 26.99
CA VAL A 263 3.61 3.91 25.82
C VAL A 263 2.35 4.37 25.11
N ALA A 264 2.26 4.08 23.82
CA ALA A 264 1.09 4.26 22.97
C ALA A 264 0.85 2.98 22.19
N TYR A 265 -0.40 2.71 21.78
CA TYR A 265 -0.71 1.56 20.91
C TYR A 265 -1.01 2.03 19.48
N SER A 266 -0.73 1.18 18.50
CA SER A 266 -0.97 1.46 17.10
C SER A 266 -1.76 0.37 16.40
N LEU A 267 -2.48 0.76 15.35
CA LEU A 267 -3.10 -0.13 14.36
C LEU A 267 -2.86 0.44 12.97
N HIS A 268 -2.91 -0.43 11.97
CA HIS A 268 -2.98 -0.06 10.57
C HIS A 268 -4.39 -0.35 10.08
N ARG A 269 -5.04 0.61 9.42
CA ARG A 269 -6.42 0.45 8.93
C ARG A 269 -6.54 0.96 7.51
N TYR A 270 -7.00 0.10 6.62
CA TYR A 270 -7.22 0.38 5.21
C TYR A 270 -8.67 0.06 4.83
N PRO A 271 -9.65 0.85 5.33
CA PRO A 271 -11.06 0.68 4.99
C PRO A 271 -11.26 0.78 3.49
N GLY A 272 -11.96 -0.20 2.90
CA GLY A 272 -12.16 -0.24 1.46
C GLY A 272 -11.05 -0.94 0.68
N ILE A 273 -10.01 -1.42 1.35
CA ILE A 273 -8.87 -2.14 0.75
C ILE A 273 -8.67 -3.45 1.51
N PHE A 274 -8.04 -3.40 2.68
CA PHE A 274 -7.73 -4.58 3.51
C PHE A 274 -8.71 -4.79 4.67
N ASP A 275 -9.40 -3.73 5.13
CA ASP A 275 -10.40 -3.83 6.21
C ASP A 275 -11.83 -4.08 5.72
N GLY A 276 -11.95 -4.69 4.54
CA GLY A 276 -13.23 -5.08 3.95
C GLY A 276 -14.04 -3.96 3.31
N GLY A 277 -14.99 -4.38 2.46
CA GLY A 277 -15.85 -3.52 1.65
C GLY A 277 -15.10 -2.76 0.54
N PRO A 278 -15.83 -2.11 -0.39
CA PRO A 278 -15.23 -1.30 -1.44
C PRO A 278 -14.60 -0.01 -0.91
N PRO A 279 -13.65 0.60 -1.64
CA PRO A 279 -13.19 1.94 -1.36
C PRO A 279 -14.27 2.93 -1.83
N THR A 280 -15.46 2.92 -1.22
CA THR A 280 -16.55 3.86 -1.52
C THR A 280 -16.82 4.81 -0.37
N ARG A 281 -17.42 5.96 -0.68
CA ARG A 281 -17.86 6.93 0.33
C ARG A 281 -18.71 6.30 1.43
N GLU A 282 -19.58 5.34 1.10
CA GLU A 282 -20.42 4.63 2.07
C GLU A 282 -19.59 3.77 3.01
N ASN A 283 -18.61 3.04 2.47
CA ASN A 283 -17.76 2.20 3.31
C ASN A 283 -16.88 3.04 4.25
N GLN A 284 -16.34 4.15 3.75
CA GLN A 284 -15.59 5.10 4.57
C GLN A 284 -16.49 5.75 5.63
N ALA A 285 -17.69 6.18 5.26
CA ALA A 285 -18.67 6.71 6.21
C ALA A 285 -19.00 5.68 7.31
N ARG A 286 -19.09 4.40 6.95
CA ARG A 286 -19.33 3.31 7.90
C ARG A 286 -18.16 3.13 8.85
N PHE A 287 -16.92 3.05 8.33
CA PHE A 287 -15.71 2.96 9.15
C PHE A 287 -15.61 4.12 10.15
N LEU A 288 -15.82 5.36 9.69
CA LEU A 288 -15.80 6.56 10.53
C LEU A 288 -16.86 6.52 11.64
N LYS A 289 -18.04 5.95 11.37
CA LYS A 289 -19.19 5.91 12.30
C LYS A 289 -19.20 4.71 13.25
N THR A 290 -18.51 3.62 12.91
CA THR A 290 -18.59 2.36 13.66
C THR A 290 -17.24 1.97 14.23
N SER A 291 -16.26 1.69 13.37
CA SER A 291 -14.93 1.23 13.77
C SER A 291 -14.15 2.26 14.60
N LEU A 292 -14.24 3.56 14.28
CA LEU A 292 -13.49 4.56 15.04
C LEU A 292 -13.97 4.72 16.50
N PRO A 293 -15.29 4.86 16.79
CA PRO A 293 -15.78 4.81 18.16
C PRO A 293 -15.36 3.55 18.93
N GLU A 294 -15.36 2.38 18.26
CA GLU A 294 -14.92 1.12 18.87
C GLU A 294 -13.46 1.20 19.30
N ILE A 295 -12.53 1.51 18.38
CA ILE A 295 -11.10 1.68 18.67
C ILE A 295 -10.89 2.71 19.79
N ASN A 296 -11.61 3.84 19.76
CA ASN A 296 -11.52 4.87 20.79
C ASN A 296 -11.95 4.37 22.17
N ASN A 297 -13.00 3.56 22.22
CA ASN A 297 -13.44 2.94 23.47
C ASN A 297 -12.38 1.98 24.02
N GLU A 298 -11.69 1.22 23.15
CA GLU A 298 -10.59 0.36 23.58
C GLU A 298 -9.41 1.17 24.12
N ALA A 299 -8.99 2.23 23.42
CA ALA A 299 -7.91 3.11 23.87
C ALA A 299 -8.22 3.74 25.24
N LYS A 300 -9.48 4.15 25.47
CA LYS A 300 -9.96 4.65 26.77
C LYS A 300 -9.95 3.58 27.86
N GLN A 301 -10.41 2.37 27.56
CA GLN A 301 -10.40 1.25 28.50
C GLN A 301 -8.97 0.88 28.93
N LEU A 302 -8.03 0.93 27.97
CA LEU A 302 -6.62 0.63 28.20
C LEU A 302 -5.83 1.83 28.75
N ASN A 303 -6.44 3.02 28.75
CA ASN A 303 -5.83 4.29 29.16
C ASN A 303 -4.47 4.52 28.49
N VAL A 304 -4.48 4.48 27.16
CA VAL A 304 -3.30 4.58 26.30
C VAL A 304 -3.57 5.53 25.13
N PRO A 305 -2.61 6.37 24.70
CA PRO A 305 -2.74 7.11 23.45
C PRO A 305 -2.69 6.17 22.25
N PHE A 306 -3.27 6.60 21.13
CA PHE A 306 -3.39 5.80 19.94
C PHE A 306 -2.73 6.45 18.72
N LEU A 307 -2.06 5.62 17.91
CA LEU A 307 -1.49 5.96 16.62
C LEU A 307 -2.16 5.12 15.52
N MET A 308 -2.86 5.79 14.59
CA MET A 308 -3.18 5.20 13.29
C MET A 308 -1.91 5.21 12.44
N GLY A 309 -1.09 4.16 12.59
CA GLY A 309 0.29 4.12 12.06
C GLY A 309 0.33 4.10 10.54
N GLU A 310 -0.67 3.46 9.94
CA GLU A 310 -0.86 3.45 8.50
C GLU A 310 -2.34 3.43 8.15
N PHE A 311 -2.70 4.20 7.14
CA PHE A 311 -4.00 4.16 6.49
C PHE A 311 -3.90 4.83 5.10
N ASN A 312 -4.78 4.45 4.19
CA ASN A 312 -5.02 5.20 2.96
C ASN A 312 -6.49 5.13 2.53
N VAL A 313 -7.00 6.25 2.00
CA VAL A 313 -8.38 6.42 1.53
C VAL A 313 -8.47 7.37 0.33
N LEU A 314 -7.38 7.52 -0.44
CA LEU A 314 -7.31 8.49 -1.53
C LEU A 314 -8.06 8.08 -2.80
N TYR A 315 -8.48 6.82 -2.91
CA TYR A 315 -9.28 6.34 -4.04
C TYR A 315 -10.41 7.32 -4.39
N THR A 316 -10.53 7.68 -5.67
CA THR A 316 -11.56 8.61 -6.15
C THR A 316 -12.97 8.13 -5.78
N SER A 317 -13.22 6.82 -5.89
CA SER A 317 -14.46 6.15 -5.47
C SER A 317 -14.75 6.33 -3.96
N ALA A 318 -13.70 6.44 -3.13
CA ALA A 318 -13.80 6.67 -1.70
C ALA A 318 -14.08 8.15 -1.38
N GLY A 319 -13.97 9.05 -2.36
CA GLY A 319 -14.11 10.49 -2.17
C GLY A 319 -12.79 11.26 -2.19
N GLY A 320 -11.67 10.62 -2.52
CA GLY A 320 -10.43 11.31 -2.84
C GLY A 320 -9.83 12.11 -1.68
N ALA A 321 -9.22 13.23 -2.05
CA ALA A 321 -8.64 14.23 -1.15
C ALA A 321 -9.57 14.68 0.01
N GLU A 322 -10.87 14.82 -0.25
CA GLU A 322 -11.84 15.17 0.79
C GLU A 322 -11.99 14.05 1.82
N MET A 323 -11.99 12.80 1.38
CA MET A 323 -12.11 11.67 2.30
C MET A 323 -10.88 11.55 3.21
N MET A 324 -9.68 11.72 2.66
CA MET A 324 -8.46 11.76 3.47
C MET A 324 -8.53 12.85 4.55
N ARG A 325 -9.03 14.05 4.20
CA ARG A 325 -9.26 15.11 5.18
C ARG A 325 -10.24 14.71 6.28
N ARG A 326 -11.34 14.03 5.94
CA ARG A 326 -12.32 13.55 6.94
C ARG A 326 -11.72 12.55 7.93
N HIS A 327 -10.85 11.66 7.46
CA HIS A 327 -10.16 10.72 8.32
C HIS A 327 -9.24 11.46 9.30
N PHE A 328 -8.42 12.39 8.82
CA PHE A 328 -7.58 13.21 9.70
C PHE A 328 -8.41 14.03 10.71
N ASP A 329 -9.49 14.68 10.28
CA ASP A 329 -10.38 15.42 11.20
C ASP A 329 -11.01 14.49 12.26
N ALA A 330 -11.39 13.27 11.87
CA ALA A 330 -11.95 12.28 12.79
C ALA A 330 -10.92 11.77 13.79
N TYR A 331 -9.67 11.53 13.35
CA TYR A 331 -8.57 11.14 14.23
C TYR A 331 -8.19 12.27 15.19
N GLU A 332 -8.15 13.51 14.69
CA GLU A 332 -7.92 14.73 15.48
C GLU A 332 -8.98 14.88 16.59
N LYS A 333 -10.27 14.65 16.26
CA LYS A 333 -11.36 14.66 17.25
C LYS A 333 -11.16 13.68 18.40
N TYR A 334 -10.47 12.57 18.18
CA TYR A 334 -10.13 11.59 19.22
C TYR A 334 -8.75 11.83 19.85
N ASN A 335 -8.03 12.89 19.48
CA ASN A 335 -6.65 13.20 19.88
C ASN A 335 -5.65 12.10 19.50
N TRP A 336 -5.87 11.46 18.37
CA TRP A 336 -4.99 10.40 17.88
C TRP A 336 -3.84 10.96 17.05
N ALA A 337 -2.70 10.29 17.12
CA ALA A 337 -1.68 10.42 16.10
C ALA A 337 -2.10 9.65 14.85
N ALA A 338 -1.77 10.14 13.66
CA ALA A 338 -2.09 9.45 12.41
C ALA A 338 -1.06 9.74 11.31
N THR A 339 -0.65 8.69 10.60
CA THR A 339 0.28 8.77 9.48
C THR A 339 -0.26 8.03 8.27
N MET A 340 -0.51 8.74 7.17
CA MET A 340 -0.97 8.12 5.93
C MET A 340 0.15 7.29 5.28
N TRP A 341 -0.20 6.17 4.65
CA TRP A 341 0.72 5.39 3.80
C TRP A 341 0.40 5.68 2.34
N ALA A 342 1.25 6.36 1.55
CA ALA A 342 2.58 6.87 1.88
C ALA A 342 2.83 8.26 1.30
N TYR A 343 3.97 8.85 1.66
CA TYR A 343 4.38 10.16 1.15
C TYR A 343 4.63 10.14 -0.38
N LYS A 344 5.50 9.24 -0.83
CA LYS A 344 6.03 9.24 -2.21
C LYS A 344 5.99 7.86 -2.83
N ILE A 345 5.39 7.78 -4.03
CA ILE A 345 5.36 6.60 -4.91
C ILE A 345 5.68 7.11 -6.30
N MET A 346 6.47 6.37 -7.07
CA MET A 346 6.74 6.71 -8.46
C MET A 346 5.70 6.07 -9.38
N THR A 347 5.42 6.70 -10.52
CA THR A 347 4.47 6.29 -11.57
C THR A 347 5.18 6.11 -12.92
N ILE A 348 4.65 5.28 -13.82
CA ILE A 348 5.22 4.96 -15.15
C ILE A 348 4.72 5.91 -16.26
N PRO A 349 5.26 5.87 -17.50
CA PRO A 349 4.74 6.70 -18.60
C PRO A 349 3.25 6.48 -18.85
N ASP A 350 2.54 7.58 -19.18
CA ASP A 350 1.10 7.61 -19.45
C ASP A 350 0.17 7.27 -18.28
N GLU A 351 0.75 6.96 -17.11
CA GLU A 351 0.02 6.80 -15.87
C GLU A 351 -0.42 8.17 -15.35
N GLN A 352 -1.63 8.60 -15.72
CA GLN A 352 -2.28 9.79 -15.13
C GLN A 352 -2.76 9.54 -13.68
N ARG A 353 -2.18 8.57 -12.96
CA ARG A 353 -2.63 8.23 -11.60
C ARG A 353 -2.31 9.40 -10.67
N ARG A 354 -3.37 9.95 -10.09
CA ARG A 354 -3.33 10.83 -8.92
C ARG A 354 -4.38 10.34 -7.94
N GLY A 355 -3.97 10.13 -6.70
CA GLY A 355 -4.91 9.84 -5.61
C GLY A 355 -5.27 8.37 -5.47
N PHE A 356 -4.26 7.51 -5.38
CA PHE A 356 -4.47 6.17 -4.85
C PHE A 356 -3.73 5.97 -3.54
N TRP A 357 -2.45 6.36 -3.46
CA TRP A 357 -1.63 6.09 -2.27
C TRP A 357 -0.75 7.26 -1.81
N GLU A 358 -0.46 8.22 -2.69
CA GLU A 358 0.67 9.14 -2.57
C GLU A 358 0.31 10.62 -2.40
N MET A 359 1.25 11.39 -1.85
CA MET A 359 1.21 12.86 -1.81
C MET A 359 2.04 13.49 -2.93
N ALA A 360 3.11 12.81 -3.33
CA ALA A 360 4.04 13.22 -4.37
C ALA A 360 4.43 12.02 -5.25
N THR A 361 4.61 12.29 -6.55
CA THR A 361 5.13 11.34 -7.55
C THR A 361 6.10 12.04 -8.50
N ASN A 362 6.73 11.32 -9.42
CA ASN A 362 7.52 11.86 -10.52
C ASN A 362 6.63 12.56 -11.55
N LYS A 363 7.07 13.74 -12.01
CA LYS A 363 6.37 14.51 -13.05
C LYS A 363 6.58 13.93 -14.45
N HIS A 364 7.74 13.34 -14.66
CA HIS A 364 8.14 12.72 -15.91
C HIS A 364 8.23 11.21 -15.71
N PRO A 365 7.90 10.41 -16.72
CA PRO A 365 7.94 8.97 -16.60
C PRO A 365 9.28 8.43 -16.10
N LEU A 366 9.24 7.36 -15.30
CA LEU A 366 10.45 6.66 -14.92
C LEU A 366 11.14 6.03 -16.15
N PRO A 367 12.48 6.00 -16.19
CA PRO A 367 13.20 5.17 -17.14
C PRO A 367 12.83 3.70 -16.96
N ASP A 368 12.67 2.97 -18.07
CA ASP A 368 12.57 1.51 -18.03
C ASP A 368 13.93 0.90 -17.65
N ILE A 369 13.94 -0.10 -16.76
CA ILE A 369 15.18 -0.71 -16.26
C ILE A 369 14.97 -2.16 -15.81
N ASP A 370 15.85 -3.06 -16.24
CA ASP A 370 16.01 -4.41 -15.65
C ASP A 370 17.28 -4.44 -14.80
N LEU A 371 17.12 -4.39 -13.47
CA LEU A 371 18.23 -4.37 -12.51
C LEU A 371 19.15 -5.59 -12.58
N ARG A 372 18.78 -6.66 -13.28
CA ARG A 372 19.63 -7.86 -13.44
C ARG A 372 20.59 -7.72 -14.63
N THR A 373 20.31 -6.85 -15.58
CA THR A 373 21.08 -6.71 -16.83
C THR A 373 21.59 -5.28 -17.07
N ALA A 374 20.89 -4.26 -16.57
CA ALA A 374 21.23 -2.85 -16.72
C ALA A 374 22.66 -2.50 -16.31
N GLY A 375 23.27 -1.55 -17.01
CA GLY A 375 24.62 -1.07 -16.68
C GLY A 375 24.66 -0.37 -15.32
N ILE A 376 25.85 -0.29 -14.71
CA ILE A 376 26.03 0.41 -13.42
C ILE A 376 25.62 1.88 -13.48
N GLU A 377 25.97 2.58 -14.57
CA GLU A 377 25.60 3.99 -14.80
C GLU A 377 24.10 4.15 -15.04
N GLU A 378 23.45 3.17 -15.66
CA GLU A 378 22.02 3.15 -15.90
C GLU A 378 21.24 3.04 -14.59
N ILE A 379 21.67 2.13 -13.69
CA ILE A 379 21.10 1.99 -12.34
C ILE A 379 21.31 3.28 -11.52
N GLU A 380 22.50 3.87 -11.60
CA GLU A 380 22.79 5.13 -10.92
C GLU A 380 21.90 6.28 -11.43
N ASN A 381 21.72 6.40 -12.74
CA ASN A 381 20.84 7.40 -13.34
C ASN A 381 19.37 7.18 -12.97
N TYR A 382 18.93 5.91 -12.93
CA TYR A 382 17.61 5.55 -12.47
C TYR A 382 17.38 5.99 -11.02
N PHE A 383 18.32 5.73 -10.10
CA PHE A 383 18.21 6.19 -8.72
C PHE A 383 18.22 7.71 -8.59
N LYS A 384 19.06 8.41 -9.37
CA LYS A 384 19.09 9.88 -9.41
C LYS A 384 17.79 10.51 -9.94
N SER A 385 17.05 9.78 -10.78
CA SER A 385 15.77 10.27 -11.33
C SER A 385 14.68 10.43 -10.25
N PHE A 386 14.83 9.75 -9.11
CA PHE A 386 13.82 9.81 -8.03
C PHE A 386 13.68 11.18 -7.37
N SER A 387 14.60 12.11 -7.61
CA SER A 387 14.54 13.50 -7.12
C SER A 387 14.52 14.54 -8.24
N SER A 388 14.38 14.15 -9.52
CA SER A 388 14.62 15.07 -10.65
C SER A 388 13.48 16.05 -10.96
N ASP A 389 12.22 15.73 -10.62
CA ASP A 389 11.08 16.69 -10.64
C ASP A 389 9.80 16.02 -10.12
N TYR A 390 9.05 16.69 -9.23
CA TYR A 390 7.84 16.13 -8.61
C TYR A 390 6.54 16.67 -9.19
N ALA A 391 5.54 15.80 -9.26
CA ALA A 391 4.13 16.15 -9.32
C ALA A 391 3.52 16.01 -7.92
N ILE A 392 2.95 17.11 -7.40
CA ILE A 392 2.35 17.17 -6.07
C ILE A 392 0.83 17.03 -6.19
N TYR A 393 0.20 16.29 -5.27
CA TYR A 393 -1.23 16.12 -5.27
C TYR A 393 -1.96 17.36 -4.72
N ASP A 394 -2.25 18.33 -5.60
CA ASP A 394 -2.80 19.63 -5.23
C ASP A 394 -4.18 19.57 -4.56
N ASP A 395 -5.09 18.68 -4.99
CA ASP A 395 -6.41 18.55 -4.38
C ASP A 395 -6.30 18.06 -2.93
N LEU A 396 -5.39 17.11 -2.67
CA LEU A 396 -5.11 16.64 -1.33
C LEU A 396 -4.53 17.76 -0.47
N LYS A 397 -3.55 18.51 -0.99
CA LYS A 397 -2.97 19.66 -0.29
C LYS A 397 -4.03 20.69 0.06
N LYS A 398 -4.87 21.06 -0.90
CA LYS A 398 -5.98 22.01 -0.71
C LYS A 398 -6.96 21.50 0.35
N SER A 399 -7.36 20.23 0.28
CA SER A 399 -8.28 19.61 1.24
C SER A 399 -7.72 19.55 2.66
N LEU A 400 -6.42 19.24 2.82
CA LEU A 400 -5.76 19.15 4.13
C LEU A 400 -5.42 20.50 4.76
N THR A 401 -5.31 21.56 3.96
CA THR A 401 -4.91 22.91 4.42
C THR A 401 -6.07 23.91 4.52
N GLN A 402 -7.22 23.62 3.91
CA GLN A 402 -8.39 24.51 4.03
C GLN A 402 -8.86 24.64 5.49
N LYS A 403 -9.28 25.86 5.85
CA LYS A 403 -9.78 26.17 7.20
C LYS A 403 -11.22 25.77 7.43
N GLN A 404 -12.02 25.71 6.36
CA GLN A 404 -13.44 25.38 6.47
C GLN A 404 -13.60 23.87 6.67
N PRO A 405 -14.48 23.44 7.59
CA PRO A 405 -14.80 22.03 7.74
C PRO A 405 -15.51 21.52 6.50
N LEU A 406 -15.29 20.25 6.18
CA LEU A 406 -16.03 19.59 5.11
C LEU A 406 -17.49 19.33 5.54
N PRO A 407 -18.48 19.44 4.63
CA PRO A 407 -19.88 19.07 4.91
C PRO A 407 -19.96 17.64 5.46
N PRO A 408 -20.89 17.25 6.34
CA PRO A 408 -20.94 15.87 6.84
C PRO A 408 -21.19 14.83 5.74
N LEU A 409 -20.66 13.61 5.92
CA LEU A 409 -21.03 12.47 5.06
C LEU A 409 -22.44 12.01 5.38
N ALA A 410 -23.19 11.65 4.34
CA ALA A 410 -24.49 10.98 4.49
C ALA A 410 -24.35 9.70 5.34
N ASP A 411 -25.45 9.27 5.95
CA ASP A 411 -25.50 7.96 6.58
C ASP A 411 -25.38 6.87 5.51
N PRO A 412 -24.43 5.91 5.67
CA PRO A 412 -24.31 4.84 4.70
C PRO A 412 -25.52 3.92 4.83
N PRO A 413 -26.08 3.41 3.72
CA PRO A 413 -27.09 2.37 3.80
C PRO A 413 -26.51 1.11 4.48
N PRO A 414 -27.38 0.23 5.02
CA PRO A 414 -26.95 -1.09 5.47
C PRO A 414 -26.19 -1.82 4.36
N PRO A 415 -25.13 -2.58 4.69
CA PRO A 415 -24.42 -3.36 3.67
C PRO A 415 -25.39 -4.36 3.01
N PRO A 416 -25.24 -4.62 1.71
CA PRO A 416 -26.02 -5.66 1.05
C PRO A 416 -25.74 -7.01 1.72
N LYS A 417 -26.77 -7.86 1.80
CA LYS A 417 -26.61 -9.21 2.36
C LYS A 417 -25.75 -10.06 1.42
N PRO A 418 -24.84 -10.90 1.95
CA PRO A 418 -24.10 -11.87 1.16
C PRO A 418 -25.02 -12.74 0.30
N ILE A 419 -24.66 -12.97 -0.96
CA ILE A 419 -25.39 -13.87 -1.85
C ILE A 419 -24.85 -15.29 -1.64
N THR A 420 -25.53 -16.10 -0.86
CA THR A 420 -25.07 -17.46 -0.52
C THR A 420 -25.59 -18.56 -1.46
N SER A 421 -26.47 -18.20 -2.39
CA SER A 421 -26.99 -19.10 -3.43
C SER A 421 -27.34 -18.29 -4.68
N ALA A 422 -27.05 -18.82 -5.87
CA ALA A 422 -27.30 -18.11 -7.11
C ALA A 422 -28.82 -17.87 -7.29
N PRO A 423 -29.27 -16.60 -7.47
CA PRO A 423 -30.69 -16.29 -7.57
C PRO A 423 -31.30 -16.71 -8.92
N PHE A 424 -30.47 -16.97 -9.93
CA PHE A 424 -30.88 -17.37 -11.28
C PHE A 424 -29.93 -18.42 -11.83
N ASN A 425 -30.44 -19.31 -12.69
CA ASN A 425 -29.66 -20.29 -13.44
C ASN A 425 -30.35 -20.57 -14.79
N ASP A 426 -30.53 -19.51 -15.57
CA ASP A 426 -31.25 -19.55 -16.84
C ASP A 426 -30.49 -20.41 -17.87
N ASN A 427 -31.22 -21.01 -18.82
CA ASN A 427 -30.59 -21.75 -19.91
C ASN A 427 -29.76 -20.80 -20.79
N LEU A 428 -28.53 -21.23 -21.09
CA LEU A 428 -27.62 -20.49 -21.95
C LEU A 428 -27.98 -20.65 -23.43
N ILE A 429 -27.79 -19.58 -24.19
CA ILE A 429 -28.03 -19.56 -25.64
C ILE A 429 -26.68 -19.70 -26.36
N ASN A 430 -26.38 -20.86 -26.94
CA ASN A 430 -25.11 -21.15 -27.62
C ASN A 430 -23.85 -21.07 -26.72
N TRP A 431 -23.99 -21.07 -25.40
CA TRP A 431 -22.88 -21.09 -24.44
C TRP A 431 -22.99 -22.32 -23.52
N SER A 432 -21.89 -22.71 -22.90
CA SER A 432 -21.82 -23.69 -21.82
C SER A 432 -21.33 -23.03 -20.54
N ALA A 433 -21.60 -23.63 -19.37
CA ALA A 433 -21.09 -23.14 -18.08
C ALA A 433 -20.38 -24.24 -17.31
N ALA A 434 -19.39 -23.84 -16.51
CA ALA A 434 -18.75 -24.69 -15.51
C ALA A 434 -18.38 -23.86 -14.29
N ASP A 435 -18.55 -24.44 -13.10
CA ASP A 435 -17.92 -23.95 -11.88
C ASP A 435 -16.58 -24.69 -11.72
N ILE A 436 -15.49 -23.94 -11.70
CA ILE A 436 -14.13 -24.46 -11.63
C ILE A 436 -13.72 -24.41 -10.16
N SER A 437 -13.60 -25.57 -9.51
CA SER A 437 -13.14 -25.74 -8.13
C SER A 437 -13.76 -24.78 -7.08
N THR A 438 -15.04 -24.40 -7.25
CA THR A 438 -15.73 -23.52 -6.30
C THR A 438 -16.49 -24.29 -5.21
N SER A 439 -16.71 -23.65 -4.06
CA SER A 439 -17.48 -24.19 -2.93
C SER A 439 -18.99 -23.98 -3.08
N ILE A 440 -19.40 -22.87 -3.70
CA ILE A 440 -20.81 -22.51 -3.94
C ILE A 440 -21.06 -22.59 -5.45
N PRO A 441 -22.05 -23.38 -5.91
CA PRO A 441 -22.45 -23.41 -7.31
C PRO A 441 -22.91 -22.01 -7.76
N GLY A 442 -22.38 -21.57 -8.89
CA GLY A 442 -22.76 -20.29 -9.45
C GLY A 442 -24.05 -20.36 -10.28
N GLY A 443 -24.38 -19.25 -10.93
CA GLY A 443 -25.56 -19.17 -11.80
C GLY A 443 -25.49 -18.02 -12.79
N GLN A 444 -26.53 -17.86 -13.60
CA GLN A 444 -26.63 -16.77 -14.57
C GLN A 444 -28.08 -16.37 -14.77
N LYS A 445 -28.26 -15.09 -15.11
CA LYS A 445 -29.51 -14.57 -15.64
C LYS A 445 -29.27 -14.12 -17.08
N VAL A 446 -30.01 -14.66 -18.03
CA VAL A 446 -29.78 -14.43 -19.47
C VAL A 446 -30.84 -13.48 -20.02
N TYR A 447 -30.43 -12.33 -20.52
CA TYR A 447 -31.34 -11.37 -21.17
C TYR A 447 -31.31 -11.52 -22.70
N SER A 448 -30.14 -11.81 -23.27
CA SER A 448 -29.93 -12.13 -24.69
C SER A 448 -28.61 -12.89 -24.89
N GLU A 449 -28.25 -13.24 -26.13
CA GLU A 449 -26.93 -13.81 -26.44
C GLU A 449 -25.76 -12.87 -26.12
N THR A 450 -26.03 -11.56 -26.04
CA THR A 450 -25.03 -10.49 -25.87
C THR A 450 -25.14 -9.77 -24.54
N LYS A 451 -26.06 -10.20 -23.65
CA LYS A 451 -26.30 -9.57 -22.34
C LYS A 451 -26.73 -10.59 -21.28
N MET A 452 -25.95 -10.70 -20.20
CA MET A 452 -26.23 -11.61 -19.07
C MET A 452 -25.58 -11.16 -17.76
N ASP A 453 -26.21 -11.55 -16.64
CA ASP A 453 -25.58 -11.49 -15.33
C ASP A 453 -24.95 -12.85 -15.00
N ILE A 454 -23.74 -12.86 -14.43
CA ILE A 454 -23.03 -14.05 -13.96
C ILE A 454 -22.88 -13.95 -12.44
N PHE A 455 -23.22 -15.03 -11.73
CA PHE A 455 -23.00 -15.15 -10.29
C PHE A 455 -21.90 -16.19 -10.04
N GLY A 456 -20.74 -15.76 -9.55
CA GLY A 456 -19.56 -16.60 -9.38
C GLY A 456 -19.01 -16.60 -7.95
N CYS A 457 -18.62 -17.78 -7.48
CA CYS A 457 -17.86 -18.01 -6.25
C CYS A 457 -16.40 -18.27 -6.61
N GLY A 458 -15.47 -18.11 -5.66
CA GLY A 458 -14.14 -18.70 -5.76
C GLY A 458 -13.08 -17.92 -5.02
N ALA A 459 -12.00 -18.59 -4.62
CA ALA A 459 -10.85 -17.97 -3.95
C ALA A 459 -10.03 -17.07 -4.88
N ASP A 460 -9.46 -17.58 -5.98
CA ASP A 460 -8.68 -16.74 -6.91
C ASP A 460 -8.35 -17.47 -8.23
N ILE A 461 -7.74 -16.74 -9.18
CA ILE A 461 -7.15 -17.27 -10.43
C ILE A 461 -5.71 -16.73 -10.55
N TYR A 462 -4.85 -17.01 -9.57
CA TYR A 462 -3.51 -16.41 -9.50
C TYR A 462 -2.39 -17.41 -9.19
N LEU A 463 -2.62 -18.29 -8.20
CA LEU A 463 -1.67 -19.31 -7.79
C LEU A 463 -1.76 -20.53 -8.73
N SER A 464 -1.54 -21.75 -8.21
CA SER A 464 -1.52 -22.97 -9.02
C SER A 464 -2.91 -23.53 -9.36
N ASN A 465 -3.95 -23.14 -8.62
CA ASN A 465 -5.32 -23.63 -8.80
C ASN A 465 -6.31 -22.46 -8.92
N ASP A 466 -7.24 -22.58 -9.86
CA ASP A 466 -8.25 -21.57 -10.17
C ASP A 466 -9.60 -21.88 -9.52
N GLN A 467 -10.29 -20.86 -9.05
CA GLN A 467 -11.65 -20.97 -8.53
C GLN A 467 -12.56 -19.86 -9.07
N PHE A 468 -13.53 -20.22 -9.91
CA PHE A 468 -14.46 -19.25 -10.53
C PHE A 468 -15.63 -19.91 -11.27
N ARG A 469 -16.65 -19.11 -11.64
CA ARG A 469 -17.66 -19.50 -12.63
C ARG A 469 -17.24 -19.08 -14.03
N PHE A 470 -17.29 -20.00 -14.99
CA PHE A 470 -16.93 -19.77 -16.39
C PHE A 470 -18.10 -20.07 -17.34
N ILE A 471 -18.44 -19.11 -18.21
CA ILE A 471 -19.41 -19.26 -19.30
C ILE A 471 -18.67 -19.18 -20.63
N TRP A 472 -18.71 -20.24 -21.44
CA TRP A 472 -17.71 -20.46 -22.48
C TRP A 472 -18.24 -21.10 -23.77
N LYS A 473 -17.46 -20.92 -24.84
CA LYS A 473 -17.54 -21.65 -26.11
C LYS A 473 -16.22 -22.35 -26.39
N LYS A 474 -16.29 -23.58 -26.93
CA LYS A 474 -15.11 -24.28 -27.43
C LYS A 474 -14.85 -23.87 -28.87
N LEU A 475 -13.63 -23.46 -29.17
CA LEU A 475 -13.24 -22.80 -30.42
C LEU A 475 -11.85 -23.28 -30.86
N THR A 476 -11.53 -23.17 -32.16
CA THR A 476 -10.24 -23.63 -32.73
C THR A 476 -9.58 -22.51 -33.54
N GLY A 477 -8.33 -22.19 -33.21
CA GLY A 477 -7.55 -21.17 -33.91
C GLY A 477 -7.69 -19.75 -33.34
N ASP A 478 -7.71 -18.76 -34.22
CA ASP A 478 -7.57 -17.34 -33.89
C ASP A 478 -8.92 -16.63 -33.77
N TYR A 479 -9.05 -15.80 -32.73
CA TYR A 479 -10.31 -15.14 -32.38
C TYR A 479 -10.10 -13.81 -31.68
N GLU A 480 -11.14 -12.99 -31.72
CA GLU A 480 -11.37 -11.85 -30.87
C GLU A 480 -12.58 -12.11 -29.96
N ILE A 481 -12.47 -11.78 -28.67
CA ILE A 481 -13.59 -11.68 -27.74
C ILE A 481 -13.60 -10.29 -27.10
N SER A 482 -14.79 -9.69 -26.99
CA SER A 482 -15.00 -8.44 -26.27
C SER A 482 -16.31 -8.44 -25.49
N ALA A 483 -16.35 -7.65 -24.42
CA ALA A 483 -17.55 -7.40 -23.61
C ALA A 483 -17.44 -6.05 -22.87
N THR A 484 -18.59 -5.49 -22.51
CA THR A 484 -18.72 -4.38 -21.56
C THR A 484 -19.05 -4.96 -20.18
N ILE A 485 -18.40 -4.47 -19.12
CA ILE A 485 -18.70 -4.84 -17.74
C ILE A 485 -19.22 -3.61 -16.99
N ASP A 486 -20.49 -3.69 -16.61
CA ASP A 486 -21.23 -2.57 -16.00
C ASP A 486 -21.39 -2.72 -14.48
N GLU A 487 -21.27 -3.95 -13.98
CA GLU A 487 -21.40 -4.22 -12.56
C GLU A 487 -20.49 -5.36 -12.16
N LEU A 488 -19.85 -5.21 -11.00
CA LEU A 488 -19.19 -6.28 -10.28
C LEU A 488 -19.44 -6.04 -8.80
N THR A 489 -20.05 -7.01 -8.11
CA THR A 489 -20.26 -6.94 -6.67
C THR A 489 -18.90 -6.89 -5.97
N PHE A 490 -18.71 -5.89 -5.11
CA PHE A 490 -17.52 -5.82 -4.28
C PHE A 490 -17.65 -6.77 -3.09
N THR A 491 -17.36 -8.04 -3.31
CA THR A 491 -17.16 -9.03 -2.24
C THR A 491 -15.77 -8.92 -1.63
N HIS A 492 -14.76 -8.56 -2.44
CA HIS A 492 -13.38 -8.33 -2.04
C HIS A 492 -12.64 -7.47 -3.08
N MET A 493 -11.52 -6.82 -2.72
CA MET A 493 -10.73 -6.02 -3.68
C MET A 493 -10.14 -6.85 -4.84
N PHE A 494 -9.94 -8.14 -4.60
CA PHE A 494 -9.45 -9.13 -5.58
C PHE A 494 -10.56 -9.98 -6.19
N ALA A 495 -11.85 -9.62 -6.01
CA ALA A 495 -12.92 -10.17 -6.82
C ALA A 495 -12.70 -9.76 -8.28
N LYS A 496 -13.05 -10.63 -9.24
CA LYS A 496 -12.73 -10.42 -10.65
C LYS A 496 -13.90 -10.83 -11.53
N ALA A 497 -14.14 -10.05 -12.58
CA ALA A 497 -14.98 -10.44 -13.69
C ALA A 497 -14.30 -10.02 -15.00
N GLY A 498 -14.44 -10.85 -16.04
CA GLY A 498 -13.67 -10.60 -17.24
C GLY A 498 -13.94 -11.55 -18.37
N ILE A 499 -13.07 -11.47 -19.37
CA ILE A 499 -13.00 -12.36 -20.52
C ILE A 499 -11.74 -13.22 -20.42
N MET A 500 -11.83 -14.46 -20.84
CA MET A 500 -10.76 -15.45 -20.70
C MET A 500 -10.64 -16.35 -21.92
N ILE A 501 -9.39 -16.70 -22.23
CA ILE A 501 -8.99 -17.77 -23.16
C ILE A 501 -8.21 -18.80 -22.35
N ARG A 502 -8.66 -20.05 -22.33
CA ARG A 502 -8.03 -21.14 -21.55
C ARG A 502 -7.92 -22.44 -22.33
N ALA A 503 -6.89 -23.22 -22.03
CA ALA A 503 -6.57 -24.47 -22.72
C ALA A 503 -7.59 -25.58 -22.45
N ASP A 504 -8.00 -25.76 -21.20
CA ASP A 504 -9.01 -26.76 -20.81
C ASP A 504 -9.78 -26.32 -19.56
N LEU A 505 -10.73 -27.12 -19.08
CA LEU A 505 -11.59 -26.80 -17.93
C LEU A 505 -11.02 -27.25 -16.56
N LYS A 506 -9.73 -27.58 -16.46
CA LYS A 506 -9.10 -27.92 -15.17
C LYS A 506 -8.66 -26.67 -14.41
N ASP A 507 -8.63 -26.73 -13.09
CA ASP A 507 -8.22 -25.60 -12.24
C ASP A 507 -6.73 -25.24 -12.35
N ASP A 508 -5.93 -26.04 -13.03
CA ASP A 508 -4.50 -25.80 -13.25
C ASP A 508 -4.18 -25.33 -14.69
N SER A 509 -5.18 -24.95 -15.49
CA SER A 509 -5.06 -24.72 -16.93
C SER A 509 -4.10 -23.58 -17.30
N VAL A 510 -3.43 -23.70 -18.45
CA VAL A 510 -2.83 -22.58 -19.20
C VAL A 510 -3.96 -21.62 -19.61
N PHE A 511 -3.78 -20.31 -19.40
CA PHE A 511 -4.78 -19.30 -19.76
C PHE A 511 -4.17 -17.91 -20.01
N SER A 512 -4.96 -17.06 -20.67
CA SER A 512 -4.85 -15.60 -20.63
C SER A 512 -6.21 -15.01 -20.33
N LEU A 513 -6.26 -13.99 -19.48
CA LEU A 513 -7.49 -13.27 -19.16
C LEU A 513 -7.26 -11.76 -19.09
N LEU A 514 -8.34 -11.02 -19.30
CA LEU A 514 -8.44 -9.60 -19.00
C LEU A 514 -9.66 -9.42 -18.09
N ALA A 515 -9.42 -8.88 -16.89
CA ALA A 515 -10.44 -8.71 -15.86
C ALA A 515 -10.58 -7.25 -15.43
N VAL A 516 -11.76 -6.91 -14.94
CA VAL A 516 -11.98 -5.76 -14.05
C VAL A 516 -12.03 -6.26 -12.61
N ARG A 517 -11.44 -5.49 -11.70
CA ARG A 517 -11.64 -5.58 -10.25
C ARG A 517 -12.68 -4.55 -9.81
N PRO A 518 -13.39 -4.76 -8.69
CA PRO A 518 -14.52 -3.90 -8.32
C PRO A 518 -14.09 -2.49 -7.88
N ALA A 519 -12.80 -2.23 -7.68
CA ALA A 519 -12.24 -0.88 -7.47
C ALA A 519 -11.85 -0.15 -8.76
N GLY A 520 -12.03 -0.79 -9.93
CA GLY A 520 -11.75 -0.21 -11.26
C GLY A 520 -10.37 -0.52 -11.83
N GLU A 521 -9.56 -1.35 -11.18
CA GLU A 521 -8.32 -1.85 -11.79
C GLU A 521 -8.61 -2.90 -12.88
N LEU A 522 -7.98 -2.74 -14.03
CA LEU A 522 -7.85 -3.75 -15.07
C LEU A 522 -6.64 -4.63 -14.79
N GLU A 523 -6.83 -5.94 -14.94
CA GLU A 523 -5.80 -6.94 -14.69
C GLU A 523 -5.68 -7.86 -15.92
N PHE A 524 -4.51 -7.84 -16.55
CA PHE A 524 -4.15 -8.77 -17.61
C PHE A 524 -3.15 -9.78 -17.07
N ILE A 525 -3.60 -11.03 -16.92
CA ILE A 525 -2.77 -12.09 -16.37
C ILE A 525 -2.73 -13.33 -17.27
N CYS A 526 -1.57 -13.98 -17.30
CA CYS A 526 -1.32 -15.19 -18.06
C CYS A 526 -0.64 -16.27 -17.22
N ARG A 527 -1.14 -17.51 -17.32
CA ARG A 527 -0.45 -18.73 -16.87
C ARG A 527 0.07 -19.48 -18.10
N HIS A 528 1.38 -19.67 -18.19
CA HIS A 528 2.07 -20.22 -19.37
C HIS A 528 2.17 -21.74 -19.34
N ASN A 529 2.20 -22.35 -18.17
CA ASN A 529 2.25 -23.80 -17.95
C ASN A 529 1.14 -24.27 -17.02
N LYS A 530 0.87 -25.57 -16.99
CA LYS A 530 -0.11 -26.09 -16.03
C LYS A 530 0.41 -26.04 -14.60
N GLY A 531 -0.46 -25.64 -13.67
CA GLY A 531 -0.20 -25.68 -12.23
C GLY A 531 0.85 -24.70 -11.72
N GLU A 532 1.33 -23.76 -12.55
CA GLU A 532 2.21 -22.69 -12.10
C GLU A 532 1.43 -21.47 -11.62
N LYS A 533 2.09 -20.61 -10.82
CA LYS A 533 1.61 -19.24 -10.57
C LYS A 533 1.64 -18.44 -11.87
N VAL A 534 0.70 -17.50 -12.00
CA VAL A 534 0.70 -16.46 -13.06
C VAL A 534 2.10 -15.88 -13.30
N LYS A 535 2.47 -15.71 -14.57
CA LYS A 535 3.80 -15.25 -15.03
C LYS A 535 3.82 -13.93 -15.77
N THR A 536 2.70 -13.54 -16.35
CA THR A 536 2.50 -12.19 -16.89
C THR A 536 1.45 -11.54 -16.04
N ASP A 537 1.74 -10.35 -15.52
CA ASP A 537 0.89 -9.67 -14.56
C ASP A 537 0.96 -8.15 -14.81
N GLY A 538 -0.05 -7.64 -15.53
CA GLY A 538 -0.16 -6.23 -15.87
C GLY A 538 -1.39 -5.61 -15.24
N HIS A 539 -1.23 -4.45 -14.61
CA HIS A 539 -2.29 -3.70 -13.93
C HIS A 539 -2.46 -2.29 -14.50
N LEU A 540 -3.71 -1.89 -14.75
CA LEU A 540 -4.05 -0.55 -15.21
C LEU A 540 -5.27 -0.01 -14.45
N GLY A 541 -5.10 1.09 -13.73
CA GLY A 541 -6.22 1.77 -13.07
C GLY A 541 -7.20 2.32 -14.11
N HIS A 542 -8.49 2.11 -13.86
CA HIS A 542 -9.57 2.60 -14.70
C HIS A 542 -10.74 3.05 -13.80
N ASP A 543 -11.58 3.94 -14.31
CA ASP A 543 -12.85 4.25 -13.64
C ASP A 543 -13.87 3.12 -13.92
N PHE A 544 -14.58 2.68 -12.89
CA PHE A 544 -15.66 1.68 -12.99
C PHE A 544 -16.97 2.30 -12.50
N PRO A 545 -18.14 2.07 -13.14
CA PRO A 545 -18.46 1.06 -14.17
C PRO A 545 -18.24 1.52 -15.64
N ASP A 546 -18.80 0.76 -16.60
CA ASP A 546 -18.81 1.01 -18.06
C ASP A 546 -17.43 0.87 -18.72
N ILE A 547 -16.80 -0.28 -18.45
CA ILE A 547 -15.49 -0.63 -19.02
C ILE A 547 -15.66 -1.67 -20.12
N ASN A 548 -15.16 -1.34 -21.31
CA ASN A 548 -15.07 -2.28 -22.42
C ASN A 548 -13.69 -2.96 -22.41
N ILE A 549 -13.70 -4.28 -22.51
CA ILE A 549 -12.49 -5.10 -22.53
C ILE A 549 -12.48 -6.02 -23.75
N LYS A 550 -11.28 -6.31 -24.27
CA LYS A 550 -11.09 -7.15 -25.45
C LYS A 550 -9.79 -7.95 -25.38
N LEU A 551 -9.87 -9.22 -25.80
CA LEU A 551 -8.72 -10.10 -26.05
C LEU A 551 -8.70 -10.53 -27.51
N VAL A 552 -7.52 -10.50 -28.10
CA VAL A 552 -7.27 -10.92 -29.49
C VAL A 552 -6.18 -11.99 -29.47
N ARG A 553 -6.49 -13.19 -29.98
CA ARG A 553 -5.53 -14.28 -30.17
C ARG A 553 -5.10 -14.36 -31.64
N LYS A 554 -3.79 -14.40 -31.87
CA LYS A 554 -3.16 -14.67 -33.18
C LYS A 554 -2.06 -15.71 -33.01
N GLY A 555 -2.32 -16.96 -33.36
CA GLY A 555 -1.47 -18.11 -33.07
C GLY A 555 -1.24 -18.29 -31.57
N GLN A 556 -0.03 -17.99 -31.11
CA GLN A 556 0.39 -18.07 -29.70
C GLN A 556 0.42 -16.69 -29.01
N THR A 557 0.24 -15.62 -29.78
CA THR A 557 0.23 -14.25 -29.28
C THR A 557 -1.17 -13.88 -28.80
N ILE A 558 -1.27 -13.33 -27.59
CA ILE A 558 -2.49 -12.73 -27.05
C ILE A 558 -2.25 -11.23 -26.87
N GLU A 559 -3.14 -10.41 -27.41
CA GLU A 559 -3.17 -8.96 -27.23
C GLU A 559 -4.41 -8.57 -26.43
N SER A 560 -4.27 -7.64 -25.49
CA SER A 560 -5.37 -7.10 -24.68
C SER A 560 -5.63 -5.63 -24.98
N TYR A 561 -6.90 -5.23 -24.93
CA TYR A 561 -7.34 -3.87 -25.20
C TYR A 561 -8.48 -3.47 -24.27
N HIS A 562 -8.61 -2.15 -24.03
CA HIS A 562 -9.71 -1.57 -23.25
C HIS A 562 -10.16 -0.21 -23.81
N CYS A 563 -11.36 0.24 -23.43
CA CYS A 563 -11.78 1.63 -23.51
C CYS A 563 -12.97 1.91 -22.58
N LYS A 564 -13.18 3.18 -22.22
CA LYS A 564 -14.34 3.63 -21.44
C LYS A 564 -15.46 4.10 -22.34
N GLY A 565 -16.69 3.61 -22.13
CA GLY A 565 -17.85 4.00 -22.93
C GLY A 565 -17.60 3.87 -24.44
N ASN A 566 -17.54 4.99 -25.15
CA ASN A 566 -17.34 5.03 -26.61
C ASN A 566 -15.95 5.54 -27.04
N GLU A 567 -14.98 5.59 -26.12
CA GLU A 567 -13.61 5.99 -26.45
C GLU A 567 -12.92 4.98 -27.39
N PRO A 568 -11.89 5.40 -28.15
CA PRO A 568 -11.12 4.50 -28.99
C PRO A 568 -10.45 3.39 -28.16
N TRP A 569 -10.39 2.17 -28.72
CA TRP A 569 -9.66 1.06 -28.11
C TRP A 569 -8.18 1.39 -27.94
N GLN A 570 -7.69 1.20 -26.73
CA GLN A 570 -6.27 1.30 -26.38
C GLN A 570 -5.70 -0.09 -26.15
N LYS A 571 -4.50 -0.34 -26.68
CA LYS A 571 -3.78 -1.59 -26.43
C LYS A 571 -3.20 -1.52 -25.02
N PHE A 572 -3.42 -2.57 -24.23
CA PHE A 572 -2.89 -2.66 -22.88
C PHE A 572 -1.62 -3.50 -22.84
N MET A 573 -1.72 -4.80 -23.16
CA MET A 573 -0.60 -5.74 -23.04
C MET A 573 -0.54 -6.71 -24.23
N THR A 574 0.63 -7.36 -24.37
CA THR A 574 0.83 -8.52 -25.25
C THR A 574 1.56 -9.60 -24.48
N ALA A 575 1.15 -10.85 -24.68
CA ALA A 575 1.82 -12.03 -24.14
C ALA A 575 1.95 -13.13 -25.19
N GLU A 576 3.04 -13.89 -25.11
CA GLU A 576 3.24 -15.14 -25.86
C GLU A 576 2.90 -16.33 -24.96
N LEU A 577 2.02 -17.21 -25.41
CA LEU A 577 1.61 -18.42 -24.69
C LEU A 577 1.92 -19.67 -25.53
N PRO A 578 3.16 -20.19 -25.47
CA PRO A 578 3.60 -21.29 -26.33
C PRO A 578 2.89 -22.62 -26.05
N ASN A 579 2.33 -22.78 -24.85
CA ASN A 579 1.61 -24.00 -24.47
C ASN A 579 0.09 -23.86 -24.57
N LEU A 580 -0.42 -22.77 -25.17
CA LEU A 580 -1.84 -22.64 -25.44
C LEU A 580 -2.21 -23.44 -26.70
N PRO A 581 -3.03 -24.51 -26.59
CA PRO A 581 -3.38 -25.36 -27.73
C PRO A 581 -4.24 -24.62 -28.76
N GLN A 582 -4.40 -25.18 -29.97
CA GLN A 582 -5.30 -24.59 -30.97
C GLN A 582 -6.77 -24.64 -30.54
N ASP A 583 -7.21 -25.77 -29.99
CA ASP A 583 -8.53 -25.93 -29.39
C ASP A 583 -8.54 -25.31 -28.00
N ILE A 584 -9.38 -24.30 -27.80
CA ILE A 584 -9.45 -23.50 -26.57
C ILE A 584 -10.90 -23.30 -26.12
N TYR A 585 -11.04 -22.86 -24.88
CA TYR A 585 -12.29 -22.37 -24.32
C TYR A 585 -12.19 -20.86 -24.16
N VAL A 586 -13.14 -20.14 -24.77
CA VAL A 586 -13.20 -18.67 -24.76
C VAL A 586 -14.51 -18.23 -24.14
N GLY A 587 -14.47 -17.27 -23.23
CA GLY A 587 -15.69 -16.85 -22.56
C GLY A 587 -15.56 -15.81 -21.47
N LEU A 588 -16.62 -15.71 -20.68
CA LEU A 588 -16.81 -14.77 -19.58
C LEU A 588 -16.61 -15.48 -18.25
N PHE A 589 -16.05 -14.80 -17.27
CA PHE A 589 -15.90 -15.37 -15.94
C PHE A 589 -16.24 -14.39 -14.82
N CYS A 590 -16.56 -14.93 -13.64
CA CYS A 590 -16.76 -14.17 -12.41
C CYS A 590 -16.29 -14.99 -11.20
N LEU A 591 -15.64 -14.32 -10.24
CA LEU A 591 -15.28 -14.87 -8.93
C LEU A 591 -15.42 -13.81 -7.83
N SER A 592 -15.69 -14.27 -6.61
CA SER A 592 -15.92 -13.42 -5.43
C SER A 592 -14.66 -13.11 -4.61
N HIS A 593 -13.62 -13.93 -4.72
CA HIS A 593 -12.48 -13.95 -3.79
C HIS A 593 -12.92 -14.17 -2.33
N ASP A 594 -14.07 -14.80 -2.16
CA ASP A 594 -14.68 -15.17 -0.89
C ASP A 594 -15.50 -16.45 -1.11
N ASN A 595 -15.01 -17.55 -0.58
CA ASN A 595 -15.64 -18.87 -0.73
C ASN A 595 -16.93 -19.05 0.08
N SER A 596 -17.37 -18.02 0.82
CA SER A 596 -18.62 -18.01 1.57
C SER A 596 -19.78 -17.31 0.86
N GLN A 597 -19.54 -16.64 -0.29
CA GLN A 597 -20.57 -15.93 -1.05
C GLN A 597 -20.26 -15.80 -2.55
N LEU A 598 -21.29 -15.48 -3.33
CA LEU A 598 -21.22 -15.18 -4.75
C LEU A 598 -21.03 -13.68 -5.00
N ALA A 599 -20.23 -13.34 -6.00
CA ALA A 599 -20.25 -12.02 -6.62
C ALA A 599 -21.15 -12.05 -7.87
N LYS A 600 -21.91 -10.98 -8.11
CA LYS A 600 -22.61 -10.75 -9.37
C LYS A 600 -21.74 -9.89 -10.29
N ALA A 601 -21.62 -10.27 -11.55
CA ALA A 601 -21.08 -9.45 -12.61
C ALA A 601 -22.12 -9.27 -13.74
N ALA A 602 -22.29 -8.05 -14.23
CA ALA A 602 -23.19 -7.75 -15.35
C ALA A 602 -22.37 -7.52 -16.62
N PHE A 603 -22.66 -8.31 -17.66
CA PHE A 603 -22.01 -8.25 -18.96
C PHE A 603 -22.98 -7.80 -20.05
N GLU A 604 -22.52 -6.88 -20.90
CA GLU A 604 -23.24 -6.41 -22.08
C GLU A 604 -22.31 -6.39 -23.32
N ASN A 605 -22.89 -6.18 -24.50
CA ASN A 605 -22.17 -6.08 -25.78
C ASN A 605 -21.21 -7.25 -26.06
N ILE A 606 -21.52 -8.46 -25.59
CA ILE A 606 -20.66 -9.63 -25.72
C ILE A 606 -20.51 -10.01 -27.20
N LYS A 607 -19.27 -10.06 -27.70
CA LYS A 607 -18.97 -10.40 -29.10
C LYS A 607 -17.80 -11.38 -29.17
N ILE A 608 -17.92 -12.35 -30.08
CA ILE A 608 -16.82 -13.23 -30.48
C ILE A 608 -16.72 -13.23 -32.01
N PHE A 609 -15.52 -13.03 -32.53
CA PHE A 609 -15.23 -13.09 -33.96
C PHE A 609 -14.08 -14.06 -34.25
N GLN A 610 -14.26 -14.98 -35.19
CA GLN A 610 -13.15 -15.76 -35.74
C GLN A 610 -12.30 -14.87 -36.63
N LEU A 611 -11.00 -14.88 -36.41
CA LEU A 611 -10.03 -14.25 -37.29
C LEU A 611 -9.67 -15.22 -38.42
N ARG A 612 -9.56 -14.69 -39.64
CA ARG A 612 -9.26 -15.48 -40.84
C ARG A 612 -7.77 -15.74 -41.00
#